data_AF-A0A1M5JKV8-F1
#
_entry.id   AF-A0A1M5JKV8-F1
#
_cell.length_a   1.000
_cell.length_b   1.000
_cell.length_c   1.000
_cell.angle_alpha   90.00
_cell.angle_beta   90.00
_cell.angle_gamma   90.00
#
_symmetry.space_group_name_H-M   'P 1'
#
loop_
_entity.id
_entity.type
_entity.pdbx_description
1 polymer ?
#
loop_
_entity_poly.entity_id
_entity_poly.type
_entity_poly.pdbx_seq_one_letter_code
_entity_poly.pdbx_strand_id
1 'polypeptide(L)'
;MKRIICVLTLFLFLSCSISKDEVLGKYEYRGEKMIDSIIIENDLYTHKIFNKQGKLMYQGSSEWKLLNSRITFSNFYINEDAELENFFTEEQAEEFLMLVSCPVYKDNRQIVIETNADENIRYVKK
;
A
#
# COMPACT_ATOMS: atom_id res chain seq x y z
N MET A 1 -48.60 6.38 28.33
CA MET A 1 -47.23 5.87 28.60
C MET A 1 -46.49 5.75 27.27
N LYS A 2 -45.37 6.45 27.15
CA LYS A 2 -44.71 6.80 25.88
C LYS A 2 -44.04 5.56 25.25
N ARG A 3 -44.43 5.22 24.02
CA ARG A 3 -43.67 4.34 23.13
C ARG A 3 -42.50 5.15 22.56
N ILE A 4 -41.34 5.10 23.22
CA ILE A 4 -40.07 5.54 22.66
C ILE A 4 -39.24 4.27 22.53
N ILE A 5 -39.40 3.58 21.40
CA ILE A 5 -38.67 2.35 21.09
C ILE A 5 -37.87 2.62 19.81
N CYS A 6 -36.56 2.39 19.92
CA CYS A 6 -35.60 2.11 18.85
C CYS A 6 -35.36 3.18 17.77
N VAL A 7 -34.58 4.21 18.09
CA VAL A 7 -33.86 5.01 17.07
C VAL A 7 -32.33 5.00 17.28
N LEU A 8 -31.83 4.46 18.41
CA LEU A 8 -30.39 4.53 18.73
C LEU A 8 -29.50 3.46 18.08
N THR A 9 -30.04 2.43 17.43
CA THR A 9 -29.23 1.35 16.83
C THR A 9 -28.79 1.61 15.39
N LEU A 10 -29.26 2.70 14.75
CA LEU A 10 -28.93 2.99 13.35
C LEU A 10 -27.55 3.63 13.13
N PHE A 11 -26.90 4.15 14.18
CA PHE A 11 -25.61 4.85 14.07
C PHE A 11 -24.37 3.95 14.20
N LEU A 12 -24.54 2.64 14.42
CA LEU A 12 -23.41 1.70 14.58
C LEU A 12 -22.87 1.12 13.26
N PHE A 13 -23.40 1.54 12.10
CA PHE A 13 -22.95 1.07 10.78
C PHE A 13 -22.23 2.14 9.95
N LEU A 14 -21.65 3.17 10.59
CA LEU A 14 -20.59 3.93 9.93
C LEU A 14 -19.37 3.00 9.82
N SER A 15 -19.36 2.15 8.80
CA SER A 15 -18.25 1.31 8.44
C SER A 15 -17.00 2.18 8.36
N CYS A 16 -15.98 1.84 9.15
CA CYS A 16 -14.65 2.45 9.09
C CYS A 16 -13.94 1.94 7.82
N SER A 17 -14.54 2.16 6.65
CA SER A 17 -13.95 1.86 5.35
C SER A 17 -13.09 3.05 4.94
N ILE A 18 -11.86 2.77 4.54
CA ILE A 18 -10.97 3.77 3.98
C ILE A 18 -11.48 4.12 2.58
N SER A 19 -11.64 5.42 2.30
CA SER A 19 -12.03 5.90 0.98
C SER A 19 -10.85 5.93 0.01
N LYS A 20 -11.13 5.93 -1.31
CA LYS A 20 -10.10 5.98 -2.35
C LYS A 20 -9.20 7.21 -2.20
N ASP A 21 -9.80 8.36 -1.92
CA ASP A 21 -9.09 9.64 -1.74
C ASP A 21 -8.14 9.61 -0.53
N GLU A 22 -8.51 8.91 0.53
CA GLU A 22 -7.63 8.75 1.70
C GLU A 22 -6.38 7.92 1.40
N VAL A 23 -6.43 7.03 0.40
CA VAL A 23 -5.29 6.20 0.00
C VAL A 23 -4.32 6.94 -0.91
N LEU A 24 -4.74 8.00 -1.62
CA LEU A 24 -3.85 8.76 -2.51
C LEU A 24 -2.67 9.37 -1.77
N GLY A 25 -1.46 9.27 -2.31
CA GLY A 25 -0.26 9.87 -1.75
C GLY A 25 0.96 8.97 -1.80
N LYS A 26 2.03 9.39 -1.11
CA LYS A 26 3.31 8.66 -1.05
C LYS A 26 3.38 7.83 0.22
N TYR A 27 3.76 6.57 0.06
CA TYR A 27 4.05 5.64 1.12
C TYR A 27 5.49 5.20 1.06
N GLU A 28 6.04 4.84 2.20
CA GLU A 28 7.40 4.36 2.29
C GLU A 28 7.52 3.21 3.29
N TYR A 29 8.26 2.18 2.90
CA TYR A 29 8.84 1.18 3.79
C TYR A 29 10.35 1.40 3.85
N ARG A 30 10.91 1.37 5.06
CA ARG A 30 12.35 1.49 5.29
C ARG A 30 12.84 0.20 5.94
N GLY A 31 13.30 -0.75 5.13
CA GLY A 31 13.92 -1.98 5.63
C GLY A 31 15.35 -1.76 6.12
N GLU A 32 16.16 -2.81 6.20
CA GLU A 32 17.58 -2.75 6.57
C GLU A 32 18.47 -2.49 5.36
N LYS A 33 18.09 -2.95 4.17
CA LYS A 33 18.92 -2.88 2.95
C LYS A 33 18.47 -1.83 1.95
N MET A 34 17.23 -1.38 2.05
CA MET A 34 16.68 -0.43 1.08
C MET A 34 15.62 0.52 1.65
N ILE A 35 15.13 1.37 0.76
CA ILE A 35 13.95 2.21 0.93
C ILE A 35 13.02 1.87 -0.23
N ASP A 36 11.83 1.40 0.08
CA ASP A 36 10.78 1.12 -0.89
C ASP A 36 9.71 2.20 -0.83
N SER A 37 9.34 2.78 -1.97
CA SER A 37 8.32 3.83 -2.10
C SER A 37 7.22 3.42 -3.06
N ILE A 38 5.98 3.59 -2.60
CA ILE A 38 4.78 3.46 -3.42
C ILE A 38 4.14 4.84 -3.50
N ILE A 39 3.89 5.34 -4.71
CA ILE A 39 3.22 6.62 -4.94
C ILE A 39 1.90 6.31 -5.63
N ILE A 40 0.77 6.65 -5.01
CA ILE A 40 -0.57 6.30 -5.47
C ILE A 40 -1.28 7.57 -5.95
N GLU A 41 -1.64 7.61 -7.23
CA GLU A 41 -2.24 8.77 -7.90
C GLU A 41 -3.38 8.33 -8.83
N ASN A 42 -4.60 8.84 -8.61
CA ASN A 42 -5.79 8.52 -9.42
C ASN A 42 -6.05 7.00 -9.57
N ASP A 43 -5.74 6.42 -10.73
CA ASP A 43 -5.91 5.00 -11.06
C ASP A 43 -4.55 4.27 -11.25
N LEU A 44 -3.44 5.01 -11.09
CA LEU A 44 -2.09 4.51 -11.28
C LEU A 44 -1.29 4.58 -9.98
N TYR A 45 -0.28 3.74 -9.88
CA TYR A 45 0.73 3.85 -8.86
C TYR A 45 2.12 3.69 -9.48
N THR A 46 3.11 4.30 -8.83
CA THR A 46 4.52 4.14 -9.16
C THR A 46 5.23 3.46 -8.00
N HIS A 47 5.95 2.39 -8.30
CA HIS A 47 6.80 1.66 -7.37
C HIS A 47 8.25 2.04 -7.60
N LYS A 48 8.97 2.45 -6.55
CA LYS A 48 10.39 2.78 -6.62
C LYS A 48 11.13 2.16 -5.47
N ILE A 49 12.17 1.41 -5.80
CA ILE A 49 13.08 0.82 -4.81
C ILE A 49 14.42 1.55 -4.91
N PHE A 50 14.93 1.99 -3.77
CA PHE A 50 16.23 2.65 -3.65
C PHE A 50 17.11 1.85 -2.69
N ASN A 51 18.40 1.74 -2.98
CA ASN A 51 19.34 1.24 -1.98
C ASN A 51 19.53 2.27 -0.83
N LYS A 52 20.26 1.90 0.23
CA LYS A 52 20.51 2.81 1.37
C LYS A 52 21.24 4.11 1.02
N GLN A 53 21.99 4.13 -0.07
CA GLN A 53 22.67 5.32 -0.56
C GLN A 53 21.72 6.24 -1.36
N GLY A 54 20.45 5.85 -1.54
CA GLY A 54 19.46 6.61 -2.29
C GLY A 54 19.55 6.43 -3.80
N LYS A 55 20.35 5.48 -4.30
CA LYS A 55 20.39 5.13 -5.72
C LYS A 55 19.13 4.35 -6.07
N LEU A 56 18.46 4.75 -7.14
CA LEU A 56 17.31 4.03 -7.69
C LEU A 56 17.77 2.66 -8.22
N MET A 57 17.11 1.60 -7.76
CA MET A 57 17.41 0.20 -8.10
C MET A 57 16.25 -0.49 -8.84
N TYR A 58 15.02 0.01 -8.70
CA TYR A 58 13.91 -0.42 -9.54
C TYR A 58 12.88 0.69 -9.68
N GLN A 59 12.23 0.76 -10.84
CA GLN A 59 11.06 1.60 -11.06
C GLN A 59 10.07 0.92 -12.01
N GLY A 60 8.82 0.80 -11.56
CA GLY A 60 7.69 0.35 -12.36
C GLY A 60 6.44 1.19 -12.11
N SER A 61 5.45 1.10 -12.99
CA SER A 61 4.15 1.77 -12.78
C SER A 61 3.02 0.97 -13.38
N SER A 62 1.93 0.85 -12.63
CA SER A 62 0.78 0.07 -13.07
C SER A 62 -0.50 0.55 -12.39
N GLU A 63 -1.59 -0.17 -12.63
CA GLU A 63 -2.90 0.12 -12.06
C GLU A 63 -3.03 -0.37 -10.61
N TRP A 64 -3.88 0.31 -9.85
CA TRP A 64 -4.30 -0.16 -8.54
C TRP A 64 -5.82 -0.05 -8.38
N LYS A 65 -6.37 -0.84 -7.45
CA LYS A 65 -7.80 -0.83 -7.11
C LYS A 65 -7.97 -0.91 -5.60
N LEU A 66 -8.95 -0.18 -5.06
CA LEU A 66 -9.38 -0.30 -3.66
C LEU A 66 -10.75 -0.95 -3.62
N LEU A 67 -10.86 -2.06 -2.91
CA LEU A 67 -12.13 -2.71 -2.61
C LEU A 67 -12.19 -2.96 -1.11
N ASN A 68 -13.18 -2.34 -0.45
CA ASN A 68 -13.26 -2.28 1.01
C ASN A 68 -11.96 -1.71 1.60
N SER A 69 -11.33 -2.42 2.53
CA SER A 69 -10.06 -2.03 3.15
C SER A 69 -8.87 -2.82 2.58
N ARG A 70 -8.92 -3.17 1.29
CA ARG A 70 -7.81 -3.85 0.61
C ARG A 70 -7.45 -3.13 -0.69
N ILE A 71 -6.19 -2.76 -0.79
CA ILE A 71 -5.62 -2.25 -2.03
C ILE A 71 -5.04 -3.41 -2.83
N THR A 72 -5.27 -3.41 -4.14
CA THR A 72 -4.69 -4.37 -5.06
C THR A 72 -3.79 -3.63 -6.03
N PHE A 73 -2.55 -4.08 -6.17
CA PHE A 73 -1.55 -3.56 -7.10
C PHE A 73 -1.31 -4.59 -8.21
N SER A 74 -1.46 -4.18 -9.46
CA SER A 74 -1.04 -4.97 -10.62
C SER A 74 0.46 -4.76 -10.86
N ASN A 75 1.19 -5.77 -11.32
CA ASN A 75 2.63 -5.66 -11.65
C ASN A 75 3.52 -5.13 -10.50
N PHE A 76 3.29 -5.60 -9.29
CA PHE A 76 4.11 -5.20 -8.14
C PHE A 76 5.35 -6.08 -8.01
N TYR A 77 6.51 -5.47 -7.81
CA TYR A 77 7.76 -6.19 -7.61
C TYR A 77 7.97 -6.49 -6.11
N ILE A 78 7.64 -7.70 -5.67
CA ILE A 78 7.86 -8.09 -4.27
C ILE A 78 9.33 -8.45 -4.10
N ASN A 79 10.04 -7.67 -3.28
CA ASN A 79 11.45 -7.90 -3.04
C ASN A 79 11.79 -8.22 -1.57
N GLU A 80 10.85 -8.05 -0.64
CA GLU A 80 10.99 -8.40 0.80
C GLU A 80 12.29 -7.87 1.47
N ASP A 81 12.68 -6.63 1.16
CA ASP A 81 13.97 -6.03 1.59
C ASP A 81 15.23 -6.78 1.12
N ALA A 82 15.12 -7.69 0.16
CA ALA A 82 16.27 -8.23 -0.54
C ALA A 82 17.02 -7.11 -1.28
N GLU A 83 18.34 -7.15 -1.18
CA GLU A 83 19.21 -6.20 -1.85
C GLU A 83 19.23 -6.47 -3.36
N LEU A 84 18.99 -5.42 -4.14
CA LEU A 84 19.17 -5.45 -5.58
C LEU A 84 20.60 -5.00 -5.90
N GLU A 85 21.40 -5.88 -6.49
CA GLU A 85 22.78 -5.56 -6.88
C GLU A 85 22.82 -4.62 -8.10
N ASN A 86 21.83 -4.73 -8.98
CA ASN A 86 21.72 -3.99 -10.23
C ASN A 86 20.39 -3.22 -10.30
N PHE A 87 20.35 -2.19 -11.14
CA PHE A 87 19.10 -1.52 -11.46
C PHE A 87 18.28 -2.38 -12.43
N PHE A 88 16.99 -2.55 -12.15
CA PHE A 88 16.03 -3.26 -12.99
C PHE A 88 14.95 -2.30 -13.50
N THR A 89 14.70 -2.31 -14.81
CA THR A 89 13.47 -1.76 -15.39
C THR A 89 12.30 -2.72 -15.16
N GLU A 90 11.06 -2.24 -15.33
CA GLU A 90 9.87 -3.11 -15.30
C GLU A 90 9.96 -4.27 -16.30
N GLU A 91 10.45 -4.02 -17.52
CA GLU A 91 10.67 -5.06 -18.55
C GLU A 91 11.66 -6.14 -18.08
N GLN A 92 12.75 -5.74 -17.42
CA GLN A 92 13.73 -6.71 -16.89
C GLN A 92 13.22 -7.48 -15.67
N ALA A 93 12.20 -6.94 -14.99
CA ALA A 93 11.61 -7.52 -13.81
C ALA A 93 10.33 -8.31 -14.09
N GLU A 94 9.88 -8.41 -15.35
CA GLU A 94 8.55 -8.90 -15.76
C GLU A 94 8.19 -10.25 -15.13
N GLU A 95 9.13 -11.20 -15.12
CA GLU A 95 8.93 -12.55 -14.55
C GLU A 95 8.70 -12.56 -13.02
N PHE A 96 9.04 -11.47 -12.33
CA PHE A 96 8.91 -11.31 -10.88
C PHE A 96 7.74 -10.42 -10.48
N LEU A 97 7.04 -9.82 -11.45
CA LEU A 97 5.92 -8.92 -11.19
C LEU A 97 4.68 -9.74 -10.81
N MET A 98 4.03 -9.33 -9.72
CA MET A 98 2.89 -10.07 -9.18
C MET A 98 1.67 -9.17 -8.96
N LEU A 99 0.49 -9.79 -8.99
CA LEU A 99 -0.73 -9.18 -8.48
C LEU A 99 -0.75 -9.36 -6.96
N VAL A 100 -0.73 -8.26 -6.20
CA VAL A 100 -0.75 -8.30 -4.73
C VAL A 100 -1.99 -7.59 -4.21
N SER A 101 -2.65 -8.20 -3.23
CA SER A 101 -3.79 -7.60 -2.53
C SER A 101 -3.47 -7.50 -1.06
N CYS A 102 -3.42 -6.27 -0.54
CA CYS A 102 -2.88 -5.96 0.79
C CYS A 102 -3.94 -5.24 1.63
N PRO A 103 -4.05 -5.52 2.94
CA PRO A 103 -4.88 -4.73 3.84
C PRO A 103 -4.38 -3.27 3.91
N VAL A 104 -5.33 -2.35 4.00
CA VAL A 104 -5.11 -0.93 4.27
C VAL A 104 -5.87 -0.56 5.52
N TYR A 105 -5.21 0.09 6.48
CA TYR A 105 -5.83 0.47 7.73
C TYR A 105 -5.25 1.79 8.27
N LYS A 106 -5.93 2.38 9.25
CA LYS A 106 -5.47 3.56 9.98
C LYS A 106 -4.76 3.13 11.25
N ASP A 107 -3.51 3.53 11.42
CA ASP A 107 -2.73 3.39 12.65
C ASP A 107 -2.30 4.78 13.11
N ASN A 108 -2.75 5.21 14.30
CA ASN A 108 -2.42 6.52 14.88
C ASN A 108 -2.58 7.73 13.90
N ARG A 109 -3.66 7.70 13.10
CA ARG A 109 -4.00 8.69 12.03
C ARG A 109 -3.18 8.60 10.75
N GLN A 110 -2.20 7.69 10.66
CA GLN A 110 -1.50 7.40 9.41
C GLN A 110 -2.19 6.25 8.68
N ILE A 111 -2.25 6.34 7.36
CA ILE A 111 -2.70 5.23 6.52
C ILE A 111 -1.52 4.29 6.32
N VAL A 112 -1.76 3.01 6.56
CA VAL A 112 -0.76 1.95 6.43
C VAL A 112 -1.24 0.94 5.40
N ILE A 113 -0.33 0.55 4.50
CA ILE A 113 -0.49 -0.58 3.59
C ILE A 113 0.48 -1.66 4.07
N GLU A 114 -0.04 -2.80 4.51
CA GLU A 114 0.75 -3.90 5.04
C GLU A 114 0.84 -5.00 3.99
N THR A 115 2.01 -5.16 3.37
CA THR A 115 2.20 -6.08 2.23
C THR A 115 2.65 -7.47 2.66
N ASN A 116 3.38 -7.57 3.77
CA ASN A 116 3.78 -8.84 4.38
C ASN A 116 3.77 -8.66 5.91
N ALA A 117 2.85 -9.35 6.58
CA ALA A 117 2.68 -9.26 8.03
C ALA A 117 3.76 -10.05 8.80
N ASP A 118 4.21 -11.18 8.24
CA ASP A 118 5.21 -12.05 8.87
C ASP A 118 6.57 -11.34 8.92
N GLU A 119 6.92 -10.61 7.84
CA GLU A 119 8.15 -9.82 7.72
C GLU A 119 7.98 -8.36 8.20
N ASN A 120 6.81 -8.00 8.75
CA ASN A 120 6.48 -6.64 9.21
C ASN A 120 6.74 -5.54 8.16
N ILE A 121 6.48 -5.85 6.89
CA ILE A 121 6.62 -4.90 5.77
C ILE A 121 5.36 -4.03 5.71
N ARG A 122 5.49 -2.83 6.29
CA ARG A 122 4.42 -1.84 6.43
C ARG A 122 4.84 -0.54 5.75
N TYR A 123 4.11 -0.19 4.70
CA TYR A 123 4.27 1.08 3.99
C TYR A 123 3.42 2.14 4.67
N VAL A 124 4.07 3.17 5.19
CA VAL A 124 3.40 4.23 5.95
C VAL A 124 3.29 5.48 5.09
N LYS A 125 2.10 6.08 5.05
CA LYS A 125 1.84 7.32 4.33
C LYS A 125 2.67 8.48 4.92
N LYS A 126 3.38 9.21 4.07
CA LYS A 126 4.16 10.40 4.43
C LYS A 126 3.38 11.70 4.35
#